data_AF-A0A0R3T1U0-F1
#
_entry.id   AF-A0A0R3T1U0-F1
#
_cell.length_a   1.000
_cell.length_b   1.000
_cell.length_c   1.000
_cell.angle_alpha   90.00
_cell.angle_beta   90.00
_cell.angle_gamma   90.00
#
_symmetry.space_group_name_H-M   'P 1'
#
loop_
_entity.id
_entity.type
_entity.pdbx_description
1 polymer ?
#
loop_
_entity_poly.entity_id
_entity_poly.type
_entity_poly.pdbx_seq_one_letter_code
_entity_poly.pdbx_strand_id
1 'polypeptide(L)'
;MELPDSAKSSDSDYTVERTAVASEEALYNATLERIRSMASKGTTTLECKTDYCSNWATEKKILRILTRLKREIPLDVSITYFAASILPKQVQTAFIGIKKLTSIFSSK
;
A
#
# COMPACT_ATOMS: atom_id res chain seq x y z
N MET A 1 5.02 4.75 22.58
CA MET A 1 3.87 5.53 22.08
C MET A 1 2.83 4.52 21.67
N GLU A 2 1.95 4.14 22.60
CA GLU A 2 0.91 3.14 22.35
C GLU A 2 -0.30 3.80 21.71
N LEU A 3 -0.89 3.14 20.72
CA LEU A 3 -2.11 3.58 20.05
C LEU A 3 -3.31 2.95 20.77
N PRO A 4 -4.40 3.70 21.04
CA PRO A 4 -5.54 3.20 21.78
C PRO A 4 -6.39 2.24 20.95
N ASP A 5 -6.96 1.24 21.65
CA ASP A 5 -7.84 0.20 21.13
C ASP A 5 -9.16 0.76 20.56
N SER A 6 -9.40 0.56 19.27
CA SER A 6 -10.72 0.16 18.76
C SER A 6 -10.67 -0.19 17.26
N ALA A 7 -11.32 -1.31 16.94
CA ALA A 7 -11.40 -2.00 15.65
C ALA A 7 -10.12 -2.74 15.25
N LYS A 8 -10.18 -4.07 15.27
CA LYS A 8 -9.15 -5.02 14.80
C LYS A 8 -8.45 -4.46 13.55
N SER A 9 -7.26 -3.86 13.71
CA SER A 9 -6.44 -3.46 12.58
C SER A 9 -6.05 -4.74 11.87
N SER A 10 -6.56 -4.94 10.66
CA SER A 10 -6.12 -6.06 9.83
C SER A 10 -4.62 -5.93 9.58
N ASP A 11 -3.90 -7.02 9.32
CA ASP A 11 -2.46 -6.97 8.99
C ASP A 11 -2.15 -6.01 7.82
N SER A 12 -3.15 -5.80 6.95
CA SER A 12 -3.11 -4.84 5.85
C SER A 12 -3.07 -3.39 6.33
N ASP A 13 -3.83 -3.02 7.37
CA ASP A 13 -3.86 -1.65 7.91
C ASP A 13 -2.50 -1.25 8.49
N TYR A 14 -1.83 -2.18 9.17
CA TYR A 14 -0.48 -1.96 9.69
C TYR A 14 0.50 -1.63 8.56
N THR A 15 0.51 -2.43 7.50
CA THR A 15 1.43 -2.25 6.36
C THR A 15 1.18 -0.93 5.64
N VAL A 16 -0.08 -0.54 5.46
CA VAL A 16 -0.47 0.76 4.87
C VAL A 16 0.08 1.92 5.68
N GLU A 17 -0.11 1.89 6.98
CA GLU A 17 0.35 2.97 7.86
C GLU A 17 1.87 3.07 7.89
N ARG A 18 2.57 1.93 7.98
CA ARG A 18 4.04 1.89 7.91
C ARG A 18 4.57 2.40 6.57
N THR A 19 3.93 2.03 5.47
CA THR A 19 4.33 2.46 4.11
C THR A 19 4.11 3.96 3.90
N ALA A 20 3.03 4.51 4.45
CA ALA A 20 2.74 5.94 4.39
C ALA A 20 3.82 6.78 5.08
N VAL A 21 4.24 6.40 6.30
CA VAL A 21 5.20 7.17 7.12
C VAL A 21 6.67 6.96 6.74
N ALA A 22 7.01 5.83 6.10
CA ALA A 22 8.39 5.55 5.70
C ALA A 22 8.90 6.53 4.63
N SER A 23 10.19 6.87 4.70
CA SER A 23 10.84 7.71 3.70
C SER A 23 11.01 6.98 2.36
N GLU A 24 11.12 7.74 1.26
CA GLU A 24 11.31 7.19 -0.09
C GLU A 24 12.58 6.34 -0.16
N GLU A 25 13.69 6.81 0.41
CA GLU A 25 14.96 6.06 0.46
C GLU A 25 14.88 4.79 1.33
N ALA A 26 14.17 4.83 2.46
CA ALA A 26 14.01 3.64 3.29
C ALA A 26 13.23 2.54 2.54
N LEU A 27 12.16 2.91 1.86
CA LEU A 27 11.37 2.00 1.03
C LEU A 27 12.17 1.50 -0.18
N TYR A 28 12.94 2.36 -0.83
CA TYR A 28 13.82 1.98 -1.93
C TYR A 28 14.86 0.94 -1.49
N ASN A 29 15.59 1.21 -0.41
CA ASN A 29 16.64 0.32 0.09
C ASN A 29 16.07 -1.04 0.53
N ALA A 30 14.96 -1.04 1.26
CA ALA A 30 14.28 -2.28 1.67
C ALA A 30 13.80 -3.09 0.46
N THR A 31 13.33 -2.43 -0.60
CA THR A 31 12.91 -3.10 -1.83
C THR A 31 14.12 -3.67 -2.58
N LEU A 32 15.20 -2.90 -2.69
CA LEU A 32 16.44 -3.32 -3.34
C LEU A 32 17.07 -4.54 -2.66
N GLU A 33 17.03 -4.61 -1.32
CA GLU A 33 17.51 -5.77 -0.58
C GLU A 33 16.72 -7.04 -0.94
N ARG A 34 15.39 -6.96 -0.98
CA ARG A 34 14.53 -8.08 -1.39
C ARG A 34 14.80 -8.50 -2.82
N ILE A 35 14.97 -7.53 -3.72
CA ILE A 35 15.30 -7.77 -5.12
C ILE A 35 16.64 -8.50 -5.24
N ARG A 36 17.67 -8.09 -4.50
CA ARG A 36 18.98 -8.77 -4.50
C ARG A 36 18.86 -10.21 -4.00
N SER A 37 18.04 -10.46 -2.99
CA SER A 37 17.75 -11.82 -2.50
C SER A 37 17.00 -12.67 -3.52
N MET A 38 16.10 -12.08 -4.31
CA MET A 38 15.42 -12.77 -5.41
C MET A 38 16.39 -13.05 -6.56
N ALA A 39 17.23 -12.09 -6.91
CA ALA A 39 18.24 -12.20 -7.96
C ALA A 39 19.27 -13.29 -7.65
N SER A 40 19.73 -13.40 -6.39
CA SER A 40 20.68 -14.45 -5.99
C SER A 40 20.11 -15.86 -6.10
N LYS A 41 18.78 -15.99 -6.21
CA LYS A 41 18.06 -17.25 -6.43
C LYS A 41 17.70 -17.49 -7.90
N GLY A 42 18.20 -16.66 -8.82
CA GLY A 42 17.97 -16.79 -10.26
C GLY A 42 16.76 -16.04 -10.80
N THR A 43 16.15 -15.14 -10.04
CA THR A 43 15.06 -14.30 -10.56
C THR A 43 15.62 -13.28 -11.54
N THR A 44 15.14 -13.32 -12.78
CA THR A 44 15.57 -12.41 -13.87
C THR A 44 14.54 -11.32 -14.18
N THR A 45 13.27 -11.57 -13.87
CA THR A 45 12.15 -10.67 -14.20
C THR A 45 11.23 -10.53 -12.98
N LEU A 46 10.77 -9.30 -12.74
CA LEU A 46 9.95 -8.92 -11.61
C LEU A 46 8.71 -8.16 -12.10
N GLU A 47 7.59 -8.43 -11.45
CA GLU A 47 6.41 -7.58 -11.49
C GLU A 47 6.29 -6.88 -10.13
N CYS A 48 6.08 -5.57 -10.16
CA CYS A 48 6.04 -4.72 -8.96
C CYS A 48 4.78 -3.87 -8.97
N LYS A 49 3.99 -3.97 -7.90
CA LYS A 49 2.69 -3.30 -7.75
C LYS A 49 2.81 -2.13 -6.78
N THR A 50 1.95 -1.12 -6.96
CA THR A 50 1.91 0.05 -6.06
C THR A 50 1.20 -0.18 -4.73
N ASP A 51 0.52 -1.33 -4.57
CA ASP A 51 -0.30 -1.76 -3.42
C ASP A 51 0.15 -1.27 -2.02
N TYR A 52 -0.76 -1.30 -1.04
CA TYR A 52 -0.58 -0.80 0.33
C TYR A 52 -0.56 0.72 0.47
N CYS A 53 -1.28 1.41 -0.41
CA CYS A 53 -1.42 2.85 -0.36
C CYS A 53 -2.88 3.27 -0.16
N SER A 54 -3.11 4.19 0.77
CA SER A 54 -4.45 4.73 1.08
C SER A 54 -4.74 6.06 0.38
N ASN A 55 -3.75 6.65 -0.29
CA ASN A 55 -3.84 7.95 -0.92
C ASN A 55 -2.84 8.11 -2.08
N TRP A 56 -3.10 9.09 -2.93
CA TRP A 56 -2.27 9.40 -4.09
C TRP A 56 -0.83 9.79 -3.75
N ALA A 57 -0.58 10.48 -2.62
CA ALA A 57 0.77 10.91 -2.27
C ALA A 57 1.68 9.69 -1.98
N THR A 58 1.15 8.68 -1.29
CA THR A 58 1.87 7.41 -1.09
C THR A 58 2.02 6.66 -2.42
N GLU A 59 1.01 6.64 -3.28
CA GLU A 59 1.15 5.97 -4.59
C GLU A 59 2.18 6.60 -5.51
N LYS A 60 2.19 7.93 -5.58
CA LYS A 60 3.20 8.66 -6.34
C LYS A 60 4.60 8.38 -5.82
N LYS A 61 4.77 8.22 -4.50
CA LYS A 61 6.04 7.84 -3.87
C LYS A 61 6.47 6.43 -4.30
N ILE A 62 5.59 5.45 -4.25
CA ILE A 62 5.91 4.07 -4.69
C ILE A 62 6.22 4.03 -6.20
N LEU A 63 5.43 4.71 -7.04
CA LEU A 63 5.70 4.79 -8.48
C LEU A 63 7.09 5.37 -8.80
N ARG A 64 7.53 6.40 -8.07
CA ARG A 64 8.89 6.97 -8.21
C ARG A 64 9.96 5.95 -7.85
N ILE A 65 9.78 5.22 -6.75
CA ILE A 65 10.70 4.16 -6.31
C ILE A 65 10.80 3.06 -7.37
N LEU A 66 9.67 2.55 -7.86
CA LEU A 66 9.64 1.48 -8.86
C LEU A 66 10.26 1.93 -10.20
N THR A 67 9.99 3.18 -10.61
CA THR A 67 10.59 3.78 -11.81
C THR A 67 12.09 3.99 -11.67
N ARG A 68 12.57 4.32 -10.46
CA ARG A 68 13.99 4.41 -10.15
C ARG A 68 14.63 3.02 -10.21
N LEU A 69 14.06 2.03 -9.53
CA LEU A 69 14.55 0.64 -9.53
C LEU A 69 14.68 0.09 -10.94
N LYS A 70 13.64 0.22 -11.77
CA LYS A 70 13.63 -0.22 -13.17
C LYS A 70 14.80 0.33 -14.00
N ARG A 71 15.35 1.50 -13.65
CA ARG A 71 16.49 2.11 -14.35
C ARG A 71 17.84 1.69 -13.79
N GLU A 72 17.90 1.35 -12.51
CA GLU A 72 19.16 1.16 -11.78
C GLU A 72 19.57 -0.30 -11.63
N ILE A 73 18.64 -1.26 -11.73
CA ILE A 73 18.93 -2.69 -11.54
C ILE A 73 19.03 -3.43 -12.88
N PRO A 74 19.88 -4.47 -12.98
CA PRO A 74 20.04 -5.27 -14.19
C PRO A 74 19.00 -6.41 -14.29
N LEU A 75 17.73 -6.12 -13.92
CA LEU A 75 16.61 -7.07 -14.01
C LEU A 75 15.46 -6.43 -14.79
N ASP A 76 14.66 -7.27 -15.45
CA ASP A 76 13.46 -6.79 -16.13
C ASP A 76 12.35 -6.48 -15.12
N VAL A 77 11.87 -5.23 -15.09
CA VAL A 77 10.82 -4.79 -14.16
C VAL A 77 9.58 -4.34 -14.91
N SER A 78 8.45 -5.00 -14.63
CA SER A 78 7.11 -4.56 -14.99
C SER A 78 6.46 -3.84 -13.79
N ILE A 79 5.84 -2.67 -14.03
CA ILE A 79 5.22 -1.86 -12.99
C ILE A 79 3.71 -1.87 -13.20
N THR A 80 2.96 -2.23 -12.17
CA THR A 80 1.49 -2.25 -12.18
C THR A 80 0.94 -1.26 -11.17
N TYR A 81 0.11 -0.32 -11.64
CA TYR A 81 -0.66 0.56 -10.77
C TYR A 81 -1.88 -0.19 -10.20
N PHE A 82 -1.97 -0.30 -8.87
CA PHE A 82 -3.00 -1.11 -8.20
C PHE A 82 -3.67 -0.38 -7.03
N ALA A 83 -4.06 0.88 -7.25
CA ALA A 83 -4.60 1.75 -6.19
C ALA A 83 -5.99 1.38 -5.64
N ALA A 84 -6.72 0.45 -6.26
CA ALA A 84 -8.07 0.05 -5.82
C ALA A 84 -8.07 -1.02 -4.72
N SER A 85 -6.90 -1.37 -4.17
CA SER A 85 -6.76 -2.45 -3.20
C SER A 85 -7.23 -2.10 -1.80
N ILE A 86 -7.20 -0.81 -1.42
CA ILE A 86 -7.48 -0.37 -0.05
C ILE A 86 -8.41 0.82 -0.07
N LEU A 87 -9.57 0.64 0.57
CA LEU A 87 -10.55 1.71 0.73
C LEU A 87 -10.00 2.76 1.72
N PRO A 88 -9.93 4.05 1.34
CA PRO A 88 -9.54 5.09 2.27
C PRO A 88 -10.45 5.06 3.50
N LYS A 89 -9.87 5.18 4.70
CA LYS A 89 -10.63 5.15 5.97
C LYS A 89 -11.79 6.16 5.97
N GLN A 90 -11.62 7.30 5.29
CA GLN A 90 -12.64 8.34 5.14
C GLN A 90 -13.88 7.85 4.36
N VAL A 91 -13.68 6.98 3.36
CA VAL A 91 -14.77 6.42 2.54
C VAL A 91 -15.53 5.32 3.31
N GLN A 92 -14.82 4.53 4.12
CA GLN A 92 -15.44 3.50 4.97
C GLN A 92 -16.44 4.10 5.97
N THR A 93 -16.09 5.22 6.61
CA THR A 93 -16.97 5.90 7.58
C THR A 93 -18.26 6.42 6.93
N ALA A 94 -18.19 6.96 5.70
CA ALA A 94 -19.36 7.43 4.97
C ALA A 94 -20.34 6.28 4.62
N PHE A 95 -19.80 5.11 4.26
CA PHE A 95 -20.61 3.93 3.93
C PHE A 95 -21.35 3.36 5.15
N ILE A 96 -20.73 3.39 6.33
CA ILE A 96 -21.37 2.99 7.60
C ILE A 96 -22.50 3.97 7.96
N GLY A 97 -22.32 5.27 7.72
CA GLY A 97 -23.35 6.29 7.95
C GLY A 97 -24.64 6.05 7.15
N ILE A 98 -24.50 5.63 5.88
CA ILE A 98 -25.65 5.30 5.02
C ILE A 98 -26.42 4.07 5.52
N LYS A 99 -25.73 3.03 6.01
CA LYS A 99 -26.38 1.86 6.63
C LYS A 99 -27.14 2.21 7.91
N LYS A 100 -26.61 3.13 8.73
CA LYS A 100 -27.29 3.59 9.95
C LYS A 100 -28.54 4.41 9.64
N LEU A 101 -28.48 5.24 8.59
CA LEU A 101 -29.65 6.01 8.12
C LEU A 101 -30.75 5.09 7.58
N THR A 102 -30.42 4.09 6.77
CA THR A 102 -31.42 3.14 6.25
C THR A 102 -32.08 2.28 7.33
N SER A 103 -31.37 1.95 8.43
CA SER A 103 -32.01 1.25 9.56
C SER A 103 -32.96 2.15 10.36
N ILE A 104 -32.71 3.47 10.42
CA ILE A 104 -33.61 4.43 11.06
C ILE A 104 -34.94 4.56 10.30
N PHE A 105 -34.92 4.43 8.97
CA PHE A 105 -36.13 4.50 8.13
C PHE A 105 -36.84 3.15 7.94
N SER A 106 -36.27 2.03 8.40
CA SER A 106 -36.84 0.68 8.26
C SER A 106 -37.60 0.19 9.50
N SER A 107 -37.59 0.91 10.63
CA SER A 107 -38.51 0.67 11.74
C SER A 107 -39.82 1.44 11.52
N LYS A 108 -40.72 0.87 10.73
CA LYS A 108 -42.16 1.12 10.78
C LYS A 108 -42.87 -0.22 10.84
#